data_AF-A0AA36BAY3-F1
#
_entry.id   AF-A0AA36BAY3-F1
#
_cell.length_a   1.000
_cell.length_b   1.000
_cell.length_c   1.000
_cell.angle_alpha   90.00
_cell.angle_beta   90.00
_cell.angle_gamma   90.00
#
_symmetry.space_group_name_H-M   'P 1'
#
loop_
_entity.id
_entity.type
_entity.pdbx_description
1 polymer ?
#
loop_
_entity_poly.entity_id
_entity_poly.type
_entity_poly.pdbx_seq_one_letter_code
_entity_poly.pdbx_strand_id
1 'polypeptide(L)'
;MPPKKRSRLGRHTAAAAAQKAIIANESSDKKAFRLSQSTLRSEQSRAAENLQQRNARLAKMASYDAASRASEGLETMSKRMAIKAAAVAAAQRASEDPQQRATQLATAASTFSTLLHSNGTVDGARLPAV
;
A
#
# COMPACT_ATOMS: atom_id res chain seq x y z
N MET A 1 -52.44 -10.02 16.80
CA MET A 1 -51.95 -9.76 15.43
C MET A 1 -50.46 -10.08 15.36
N PRO A 2 -49.99 -10.89 14.39
CA PRO A 2 -48.56 -11.13 14.21
C PRO A 2 -47.89 -9.96 13.46
N PRO A 3 -46.66 -9.57 13.81
CA PRO A 3 -45.98 -8.45 13.16
C PRO A 3 -45.60 -8.80 11.71
N LYS A 4 -46.01 -7.98 10.75
CA LYS A 4 -45.65 -8.10 9.32
C LYS A 4 -44.13 -7.93 9.18
N LYS A 5 -43.40 -9.02 8.92
CA LYS A 5 -41.96 -8.99 8.61
C LYS A 5 -41.75 -8.19 7.31
N ARG A 6 -41.14 -7.00 7.39
CA ARG A 6 -40.84 -6.17 6.22
C ARG A 6 -39.66 -6.80 5.46
N SER A 7 -39.85 -7.15 4.19
CA SER A 7 -38.89 -7.77 3.26
C SER A 7 -37.68 -6.89 2.86
N ARG A 8 -37.18 -6.06 3.78
CA ARG A 8 -36.11 -5.08 3.50
C ARG A 8 -34.80 -5.71 3.04
N LEU A 9 -34.50 -6.94 3.48
CA LEU A 9 -33.22 -7.61 3.21
C LEU A 9 -32.97 -7.85 1.71
N GLY A 10 -33.99 -8.20 0.92
CA GLY A 10 -33.85 -8.48 -0.51
C GLY A 10 -33.80 -7.24 -1.42
N ARG A 11 -34.20 -6.06 -0.92
CA ARG A 11 -34.20 -4.82 -1.73
C ARG A 11 -32.79 -4.25 -1.90
N HIS A 12 -31.93 -4.41 -0.89
CA HIS A 12 -30.54 -3.95 -0.96
C HIS A 12 -29.71 -4.76 -1.95
N THR A 13 -29.96 -6.06 -2.07
CA THR A 13 -29.28 -6.93 -3.04
C THR A 13 -29.77 -6.68 -4.47
N ALA A 14 -31.09 -6.53 -4.67
CA ALA A 14 -31.67 -6.20 -5.98
C ALA A 14 -31.20 -4.83 -6.49
N ALA A 15 -31.18 -3.80 -5.64
CA ALA A 15 -30.69 -2.48 -6.00
C ALA A 15 -29.19 -2.49 -6.33
N ALA A 16 -28.38 -3.22 -5.55
CA ALA A 16 -26.96 -3.38 -5.84
C ALA A 16 -26.71 -4.14 -7.16
N ALA A 17 -27.52 -5.16 -7.45
CA ALA A 17 -27.46 -5.91 -8.71
C ALA A 17 -27.83 -5.02 -9.91
N ALA A 18 -28.91 -4.24 -9.80
CA ALA A 18 -29.31 -3.29 -10.83
C ALA A 18 -28.22 -2.24 -11.08
N GLN A 19 -27.60 -1.69 -10.03
CA GLN A 19 -26.50 -0.74 -10.16
C GLN A 19 -25.28 -1.37 -10.84
N LYS A 20 -24.94 -2.62 -10.49
CA LYS A 20 -23.87 -3.37 -11.16
C LYS A 20 -24.16 -3.57 -12.64
N ALA A 21 -25.39 -3.92 -13.00
CA ALA A 21 -25.81 -4.09 -14.40
C ALA A 21 -25.76 -2.78 -15.20
N ILE A 22 -26.13 -1.65 -14.57
CA ILE A 22 -26.01 -0.32 -15.18
C ILE A 22 -24.54 0.03 -15.44
N ILE A 23 -23.66 -0.18 -14.45
CA ILE A 23 -22.22 0.08 -14.60
C ILE A 23 -21.57 -0.85 -15.63
N ALA A 24 -22.01 -2.12 -15.69
CA ALA A 24 -21.47 -3.09 -16.64
C ALA A 24 -21.79 -2.73 -18.10
N ASN A 25 -22.95 -2.11 -18.34
CA ASN A 25 -23.43 -1.75 -19.69
C ASN A 25 -23.26 -0.25 -20.02
N GLU A 26 -22.52 0.51 -19.20
CA GLU A 26 -22.33 1.94 -19.46
C GLU A 26 -21.40 2.18 -20.66
N SER A 27 -21.65 3.23 -21.42
CA SER A 27 -20.75 3.65 -22.51
C SER A 27 -19.40 4.12 -21.96
N SER A 28 -18.37 4.13 -22.81
CA SER A 28 -17.04 4.66 -22.48
C SER A 28 -17.10 6.07 -21.90
N ASP A 29 -17.92 6.94 -22.48
CA ASP A 29 -18.03 8.35 -22.06
C ASP A 29 -18.72 8.46 -20.70
N LYS A 30 -19.78 7.67 -20.48
CA LYS A 30 -20.46 7.60 -19.17
C LYS A 30 -19.52 7.04 -18.10
N LYS A 31 -18.72 6.03 -18.44
CA LYS A 31 -17.68 5.49 -17.54
C LYS A 31 -16.65 6.54 -17.19
N ALA A 32 -16.10 7.24 -18.19
CA ALA A 32 -15.10 8.27 -17.99
C ALA A 32 -15.63 9.40 -17.10
N PHE A 33 -16.84 9.89 -17.38
CA PHE A 33 -17.52 10.90 -16.56
C PHE A 33 -17.78 10.40 -15.12
N ARG A 34 -18.25 9.16 -14.95
CA ARG A 34 -18.49 8.59 -13.62
C ARG A 34 -17.20 8.48 -12.82
N LEU A 35 -16.10 8.07 -13.46
CA LEU A 35 -14.79 7.97 -12.83
C LEU A 35 -14.24 9.35 -12.47
N SER A 36 -14.33 10.35 -13.36
CA SER A 36 -13.87 11.71 -13.07
C SER A 36 -14.63 12.35 -11.90
N GLN A 37 -15.93 12.10 -11.82
CA GLN A 37 -16.72 12.56 -10.67
C GLN A 37 -16.35 11.82 -9.37
N SER A 38 -15.97 10.55 -9.47
CA SER A 38 -15.50 9.79 -8.31
C SER A 38 -14.12 10.25 -7.83
N THR A 39 -13.21 10.59 -8.73
CA THR A 39 -11.90 11.13 -8.38
C THR A 39 -12.04 12.49 -7.72
N LEU A 40 -12.85 13.39 -8.28
CA LEU A 40 -13.11 14.72 -7.72
C LEU A 40 -13.65 14.62 -6.28
N ARG A 41 -14.67 13.80 -6.04
CA ARG A 41 -15.21 13.59 -4.68
C ARG A 41 -14.16 13.01 -3.72
N SER A 42 -13.32 12.10 -4.21
CA SER A 42 -12.26 11.49 -3.38
C SER A 42 -11.18 12.51 -3.01
N GLU A 43 -10.80 13.36 -3.95
CA GLU A 43 -9.83 14.44 -3.73
C GLU A 43 -10.37 15.47 -2.75
N GLN A 44 -11.61 15.92 -2.94
CA GLN A 44 -12.29 16.82 -2.00
C GLN A 44 -12.37 16.22 -0.60
N SER A 45 -12.76 14.94 -0.49
CA SER A 45 -12.78 14.24 0.79
C SER A 45 -11.40 14.17 1.44
N ARG A 46 -10.34 13.91 0.67
CA ARG A 46 -8.96 13.85 1.19
C ARG A 46 -8.44 15.23 1.61
N ALA A 47 -8.78 16.28 0.86
CA ALA A 47 -8.40 17.65 1.19
C ALA A 47 -9.06 18.14 2.49
N ALA A 48 -10.24 17.61 2.81
CA ALA A 48 -10.96 17.90 4.04
C ALA A 48 -10.54 17.02 5.24
N GLU A 49 -9.62 16.06 5.06
CA GLU A 49 -9.16 15.20 6.16
C GLU A 49 -8.36 16.00 7.19
N ASN A 50 -8.65 15.77 8.46
CA ASN A 50 -7.72 16.15 9.53
C ASN A 50 -6.59 15.12 9.70
N LEU A 51 -5.59 15.43 10.52
CA LEU A 51 -4.43 14.55 10.74
C LEU A 51 -4.81 13.16 11.28
N GLN A 52 -5.78 13.07 12.18
CA GLN A 52 -6.21 11.78 12.76
C GLN A 52 -6.89 10.91 11.69
N GLN A 53 -7.76 11.48 10.88
CA GLN A 53 -8.44 10.79 9.77
C GLN A 53 -7.43 10.34 8.71
N ARG A 54 -6.49 11.21 8.35
CA ARG A 54 -5.39 10.88 7.44
C ARG A 54 -4.56 9.72 7.98
N ASN A 55 -4.16 9.77 9.24
CA ASN A 55 -3.36 8.71 9.87
C ASN A 55 -4.12 7.39 9.94
N ALA A 56 -5.40 7.42 10.31
CA ALA A 56 -6.26 6.23 10.31
C ALA A 56 -6.40 5.62 8.91
N ARG A 57 -6.56 6.46 7.87
CA ARG A 57 -6.61 5.99 6.47
C ARG A 57 -5.29 5.36 6.05
N LEU A 58 -4.15 5.99 6.35
CA LEU A 58 -2.82 5.46 6.03
C LEU A 58 -2.53 4.16 6.76
N ALA A 59 -2.86 4.07 8.05
CA ALA A 59 -2.72 2.84 8.83
C ALA A 59 -3.55 1.70 8.23
N LYS A 60 -4.80 1.98 7.85
CA LYS A 60 -5.68 1.01 7.19
C LYS A 60 -5.13 0.55 5.85
N MET A 61 -4.59 1.47 5.03
CA MET A 61 -3.93 1.12 3.77
C MET A 61 -2.72 0.21 4.01
N ALA A 62 -1.87 0.53 4.97
CA ALA A 62 -0.72 -0.30 5.33
C ALA A 62 -1.14 -1.70 5.79
N SER A 63 -2.22 -1.83 6.57
CA SER A 63 -2.77 -3.13 6.96
C SER A 63 -3.28 -3.95 5.77
N TYR A 64 -3.97 -3.32 4.81
CA TYR A 64 -4.41 -4.01 3.60
C TYR A 64 -3.24 -4.46 2.73
N ASP A 65 -2.22 -3.62 2.58
CA ASP A 65 -1.02 -3.97 1.84
C ASP A 65 -0.31 -5.16 2.51
N ALA A 66 -0.13 -5.12 3.84
CA ALA A 66 0.46 -6.22 4.60
C ALA A 66 -0.33 -7.52 4.45
N ALA A 67 -1.66 -7.47 4.57
CA ALA A 67 -2.52 -8.62 4.36
C ALA A 67 -2.42 -9.16 2.92
N SER A 68 -2.41 -8.27 1.92
CA SER A 68 -2.24 -8.65 0.53
C SER A 68 -0.89 -9.32 0.26
N ARG A 69 0.19 -8.90 0.95
CA ARG A 69 1.50 -9.57 0.84
C ARG A 69 1.54 -10.91 1.55
N ALA A 70 0.87 -11.03 2.70
CA ALA A 70 0.80 -12.29 3.42
C ALA A 70 0.02 -13.37 2.65
N SER A 71 -0.97 -12.96 1.83
CA SER A 71 -1.74 -13.86 0.96
C SER A 71 -1.18 -14.01 -0.45
N GLU A 72 -0.03 -13.41 -0.75
CA GLU A 72 0.57 -13.43 -2.09
C GLU A 72 1.18 -14.81 -2.39
N GLY A 73 0.86 -15.38 -3.55
CA GLY A 73 1.52 -16.59 -4.03
C GLY A 73 2.94 -16.33 -4.55
N LEU A 74 3.76 -17.38 -4.66
CA LEU A 74 5.17 -17.26 -5.09
C LEU A 74 5.34 -16.60 -6.46
N GLU A 75 4.45 -16.88 -7.41
CA GLU A 75 4.50 -16.29 -8.75
C GLU A 75 4.23 -14.78 -8.70
N THR A 76 3.19 -14.37 -7.97
CA THR A 76 2.83 -12.95 -7.81
C THR A 76 3.95 -12.19 -7.07
N MET A 77 4.50 -12.80 -6.02
CA MET A 77 5.66 -12.26 -5.29
C MET A 77 6.84 -12.07 -6.23
N SER A 78 7.17 -13.07 -7.05
CA SER A 78 8.29 -13.02 -8.00
C SER A 78 8.11 -11.90 -9.02
N LYS A 79 6.91 -11.79 -9.62
CA LYS A 79 6.59 -10.70 -10.56
C LYS A 79 6.73 -9.33 -9.90
N ARG A 80 6.21 -9.17 -8.69
CA ARG A 80 6.33 -7.92 -7.93
C ARG A 80 7.79 -7.56 -7.63
N MET A 81 8.62 -8.53 -7.25
CA MET A 81 10.05 -8.29 -7.02
C MET A 81 10.77 -7.91 -8.31
N ALA A 82 10.47 -8.57 -9.44
CA ALA A 82 11.03 -8.23 -10.75
C ALA A 82 10.65 -6.80 -11.18
N ILE A 83 9.37 -6.41 -11.02
CA ILE A 83 8.90 -5.04 -11.29
C ILE A 83 9.64 -4.04 -10.40
N LYS A 84 9.80 -4.34 -9.11
CA LYS A 84 10.53 -3.47 -8.16
C LYS A 84 12.00 -3.31 -8.58
N ALA A 85 12.66 -4.39 -8.95
CA ALA A 85 14.05 -4.36 -9.41
C ALA A 85 14.21 -3.52 -10.69
N ALA A 86 13.31 -3.72 -11.66
CA ALA A 86 13.30 -2.95 -12.89
C ALA A 86 13.05 -1.45 -12.64
N ALA A 87 12.10 -1.11 -11.76
CA ALA A 87 11.81 0.27 -11.39
C ALA A 87 13.01 0.95 -10.73
N VAL A 88 13.71 0.29 -9.80
CA VAL A 88 14.94 0.82 -9.19
C VAL A 88 16.05 1.01 -10.23
N ALA A 89 16.25 0.03 -11.12
CA ALA A 89 17.25 0.14 -12.17
C ALA A 89 16.96 1.32 -13.12
N ALA A 90 15.70 1.46 -13.55
CA ALA A 90 15.26 2.49 -14.49
C ALA A 90 15.22 3.90 -13.86
N ALA A 91 14.71 4.03 -12.64
CA ALA A 91 14.46 5.33 -12.02
C ALA A 91 15.68 5.88 -11.27
N GLN A 92 16.62 5.04 -10.84
CA GLN A 92 17.67 5.47 -9.89
C GLN A 92 19.09 5.18 -10.34
N ARG A 93 19.33 4.16 -11.17
CA ARG A 93 20.72 3.77 -11.52
C ARG A 93 21.16 4.20 -12.91
N ALA A 94 20.23 4.29 -13.86
CA ALA A 94 20.54 4.69 -15.22
C ALA A 94 20.80 6.20 -15.36
N SER A 95 20.18 7.03 -14.50
CA SER A 95 20.31 8.49 -14.48
C SER A 95 21.08 9.02 -13.27
N GLU A 96 21.76 8.14 -12.52
CA GLU A 96 22.52 8.54 -11.33
C GLU A 96 23.79 9.26 -11.74
N ASP A 97 24.01 10.46 -11.20
CA ASP A 97 25.30 11.12 -11.34
C ASP A 97 26.37 10.49 -10.40
N PRO A 98 27.67 10.75 -10.63
CA PRO A 98 28.73 10.17 -9.80
C PRO A 98 28.68 10.55 -8.31
N GLN A 99 28.15 11.73 -7.95
CA GLN A 99 28.07 12.20 -6.57
C GLN A 99 26.92 11.50 -5.82
N GLN A 100 25.79 11.32 -6.49
CA GLN A 100 24.66 10.53 -6.01
C GLN A 100 25.08 9.07 -5.77
N ARG A 101 25.81 8.48 -6.73
CA ARG A 101 26.36 7.12 -6.59
C ARG A 101 27.32 7.01 -5.40
N ALA A 102 28.24 7.96 -5.25
CA ALA A 102 29.18 7.96 -4.13
C ALA A 102 28.46 8.05 -2.78
N THR A 103 27.44 8.91 -2.67
CA THR A 103 26.63 9.08 -1.46
C THR A 103 25.84 7.81 -1.12
N GLN A 104 25.26 7.16 -2.13
CA GLN A 104 24.55 5.89 -1.96
C GLN A 104 25.49 4.79 -1.45
N LEU A 105 26.67 4.63 -2.07
CA LEU A 105 27.65 3.62 -1.68
C LEU A 105 28.18 3.86 -0.26
N ALA A 106 28.46 5.12 0.10
CA ALA A 106 28.86 5.48 1.46
C ALA A 106 27.75 5.15 2.48
N THR A 107 26.49 5.44 2.14
CA THR A 107 25.33 5.12 2.99
C THR A 107 25.19 3.61 3.16
N ALA A 108 25.33 2.82 2.09
CA ALA A 108 25.25 1.37 2.12
C ALA A 108 26.39 0.75 2.95
N ALA A 109 27.62 1.26 2.80
CA ALA A 109 28.76 0.83 3.61
C ALA A 109 28.56 1.15 5.09
N SER A 110 28.01 2.32 5.42
CA SER A 110 27.72 2.73 6.79
C SER A 110 26.62 1.86 7.43
N THR A 111 25.55 1.56 6.69
CA THR A 111 24.48 0.67 7.18
C THR A 111 25.00 -0.76 7.37
N PHE A 112 25.80 -1.27 6.44
CA PHE A 112 26.41 -2.59 6.57
C PHE A 112 27.35 -2.67 7.79
N SER A 113 28.21 -1.66 7.97
CA SER A 113 29.08 -1.55 9.14
C SER A 113 28.25 -1.54 10.43
N THR A 114 27.20 -0.72 10.51
CA THR A 114 26.32 -0.64 11.69
C THR A 114 25.69 -1.99 12.01
N LEU A 115 25.22 -2.73 10.99
CA LEU A 115 24.61 -4.05 11.15
C LEU A 115 25.60 -5.10 11.69
N LEU A 116 26.86 -5.04 11.26
CA LEU A 116 27.92 -5.92 11.78
C LEU A 116 28.26 -5.60 13.24
N HIS A 117 28.36 -4.32 13.60
CA HIS A 117 28.66 -3.90 14.97
C HIS A 117 27.50 -4.21 15.94
N SER A 118 26.25 -4.07 15.49
CA SER A 118 25.08 -4.45 16.31
C SER A 118 24.97 -5.95 16.55
N ASN A 119 25.44 -6.79 15.62
CA ASN A 119 25.47 -8.25 15.80
C ASN A 119 26.70 -8.75 16.56
N GLY A 120 27.73 -7.91 16.74
CA GLY A 120 28.95 -8.23 17.49
C GLY A 120 28.92 -7.88 18.97
N THR A 121 27.84 -7.27 19.48
CA THR A 121 27.73 -6.88 20.90
C THR A 121 26.97 -7.95 21.70
N VAL A 122 27.47 -9.19 21.66
CA VAL A 122 27.11 -10.24 22.62
C VAL A 122 28.40 -10.94 23.07
N ASP A 123 29.33 -10.20 23.67
CA ASP A 123 30.11 -10.71 24.81
C ASP A 123 30.98 -9.63 25.43
N GLY A 124 30.85 -9.46 26.73
CA GLY A 124 31.59 -8.46 27.50
C GLY A 124 31.16 -8.42 28.95
N ALA A 125 30.70 -9.54 29.51
CA ALA A 125 30.53 -9.69 30.94
C ALA A 125 31.91 -9.67 31.60
N ARG A 126 32.28 -8.49 32.08
CA ARG A 126 33.41 -8.25 32.99
C ARG A 126 33.27 -9.18 34.20
N LEU A 127 34.07 -10.25 34.25
CA LEU A 127 34.23 -11.05 35.47
C LEU A 127 34.87 -10.17 36.55
N PRO A 128 34.33 -10.12 37.78
CA PRO A 128 34.99 -9.45 38.89
C PRO A 128 36.21 -10.29 39.31
N ALA A 129 37.36 -9.62 39.44
CA ALA A 129 38.54 -10.18 40.04
C ALA A 129 38.24 -10.58 41.50
N VAL A 130 38.59 -11.81 41.86
CA VAL A 130 38.72 -12.28 43.25
C VAL A 130 40.20 -12.19 43.62
#